data_AF-A0A4C1T8C6-F1
#
_entry.id   AF-A0A4C1T8C6-F1
#
_cell.length_a   1.000
_cell.length_b   1.000
_cell.length_c   1.000
_cell.angle_alpha   90.00
_cell.angle_beta   90.00
_cell.angle_gamma   90.00
#
_symmetry.space_group_name_H-M   'P 1'
#
loop_
_entity.id
_entity.type
_entity.pdbx_description
1 polymer ?
#
loop_
_entity_poly.entity_id
_entity_poly.type
_entity_poly.pdbx_seq_one_letter_code
_entity_poly.pdbx_strand_id
1 'polypeptide(L)'
;MSAESSNLSNIEHRAVIKYFVKKGKTPKEIFEDMVSVLQESAPSYTMVKKWARSFQQERESCEDDPRPGRLVTIAEELQISKKRVGEIIHEHMNMRKISARWVPKMLTPSDKQRRLQTSKDFGRTTMNGQYYANLLAQARGSRTEATWEVIARVLFSQDNASVHTARVSWQALKDTGFSETTTLQPRSSSQRFFLFPI
;
A
#
# COMPACT_ATOMS: atom_id res chain seq x y z
N MET A 1 25.98 3.12 48.17
CA MET A 1 24.58 2.67 48.04
C MET A 1 24.29 2.61 46.55
N SER A 2 24.38 1.43 45.94
CA SER A 2 24.07 1.26 44.51
C SER A 2 22.56 1.17 44.39
N ALA A 3 21.93 2.16 43.77
CA ALA A 3 20.49 2.16 43.55
C ALA A 3 20.12 0.97 42.67
N GLU A 4 19.17 0.17 43.13
CA GLU A 4 18.54 -0.89 42.36
C GLU A 4 17.94 -0.28 41.09
N SER A 5 18.52 -0.62 39.93
CA SER A 5 18.00 -0.23 38.63
C SER A 5 16.71 -0.99 38.34
N SER A 6 15.61 -0.55 38.94
CA SER A 6 14.27 -1.04 38.68
C SER A 6 13.91 -0.74 37.22
N ASN A 7 14.00 -1.76 36.36
CA ASN A 7 13.62 -1.66 34.95
C ASN A 7 12.13 -1.30 34.82
N LEU A 8 11.82 -0.12 34.29
CA LEU A 8 10.45 0.28 34.00
C LEU A 8 9.83 -0.65 32.93
N SER A 9 8.58 -1.02 33.16
CA SER A 9 7.76 -1.73 32.19
C SER A 9 7.38 -0.82 31.01
N ASN A 10 7.01 -1.44 29.89
CA ASN A 10 6.58 -0.70 28.70
C ASN A 10 5.38 0.22 28.94
N ILE A 11 4.49 -0.12 29.88
CA ILE A 11 3.34 0.73 30.21
C ILE A 11 3.77 1.96 31.02
N GLU A 12 4.74 1.82 31.92
CA GLU A 12 5.32 2.93 32.67
C GLU A 12 6.07 3.89 31.76
N HIS A 13 6.86 3.39 30.80
CA HIS A 13 7.47 4.21 29.77
C HIS A 13 6.43 5.05 29.00
N ARG A 14 5.28 4.46 28.65
CA ARG A 14 4.20 5.18 27.95
C ARG A 14 3.56 6.24 28.84
N ALA A 15 3.40 5.98 30.13
CA ALA A 15 2.87 6.95 31.09
C ALA A 15 3.79 8.18 31.20
N VAL A 16 5.11 7.98 31.26
CA VAL A 16 6.10 9.07 31.26
C VAL A 16 6.03 9.89 29.97
N ILE A 17 5.95 9.24 28.81
CA ILE A 17 5.78 9.92 27.51
C ILE A 17 4.49 10.75 27.51
N LYS A 18 3.37 10.19 28.00
CA LYS A 18 2.09 10.90 28.09
C LYS A 18 2.19 12.15 28.96
N TYR A 19 2.85 12.06 30.11
CA TYR A 19 3.08 13.19 31.00
C TYR A 19 3.85 14.32 30.29
N PHE A 20 4.96 13.99 29.60
CA PHE A 20 5.75 15.02 28.93
C PHE A 20 5.08 15.63 27.69
N VAL A 21 4.26 14.86 26.96
CA VAL A 21 3.41 15.41 25.89
C VAL A 21 2.43 16.43 26.45
N LYS A 22 1.79 16.15 27.60
CA LYS A 22 0.93 17.13 28.29
C LYS A 22 1.69 18.38 28.75
N LYS A 23 2.99 18.26 29.05
CA LYS A 23 3.88 19.38 29.37
C LYS A 23 4.33 20.18 28.12
N GLY A 24 3.96 19.73 26.91
CA GLY A 24 4.30 20.40 25.65
C GLY A 24 5.71 20.10 25.13
N LYS A 25 6.41 19.10 25.67
CA LYS A 25 7.74 18.71 25.17
C LYS A 25 7.65 18.03 23.81
N THR A 26 8.66 18.23 22.97
CA THR A 26 8.81 17.53 21.69
C THR A 26 9.30 16.09 21.90
N PRO A 27 9.02 15.15 20.97
CA PRO A 27 9.48 13.76 21.11
C PRO A 27 10.99 13.60 21.28
N LYS A 28 11.78 14.53 20.75
CA LYS A 28 13.24 14.54 20.89
C LYS A 28 13.66 14.87 22.32
N GLU A 29 13.12 15.94 22.89
CA GLU A 29 13.39 16.34 24.28
C GLU A 29 12.92 15.27 25.27
N ILE A 30 11.80 14.60 24.97
CA ILE A 30 11.31 13.48 25.78
C ILE A 30 12.31 12.32 25.77
N PHE A 31 12.83 11.95 24.60
CA PHE A 31 13.79 10.87 24.48
C PHE A 31 15.12 11.19 25.18
N GLU A 32 15.65 12.40 25.00
CA GLU A 32 16.88 12.83 25.68
C GLU A 32 16.73 12.80 27.21
N ASP A 33 15.59 13.26 27.73
CA ASP A 33 15.26 13.22 29.17
C ASP A 33 15.17 11.78 29.69
N MET A 34 14.45 10.90 28.97
CA MET A 34 14.33 9.49 29.35
C MET A 34 15.66 8.74 29.29
N VAL A 35 16.52 9.03 28.30
CA VAL A 35 17.87 8.44 28.22
C VAL A 35 18.77 8.96 29.34
N SER A 36 18.67 10.23 29.71
CA SER A 36 19.44 10.80 30.82
C SER A 36 19.12 10.12 32.16
N VAL A 37 17.87 9.70 32.38
CA VAL A 37 17.43 9.10 33.66
C VAL A 37 17.55 7.58 33.64
N LEU A 38 17.11 6.93 32.56
CA LEU A 38 16.97 5.47 32.48
C LEU A 38 18.15 4.78 31.78
N GLN A 39 19.02 5.54 31.10
CA GLN A 39 20.22 5.04 30.43
C GLN A 39 19.95 3.80 29.56
N GLU A 40 20.50 2.63 29.91
CA GLU A 40 20.34 1.38 29.15
C GLU A 40 18.90 0.84 29.17
N SER A 41 18.12 1.19 30.19
CA SER A 41 16.71 0.80 30.33
C SER A 41 15.77 1.75 29.56
N ALA A 42 16.29 2.79 28.92
CA ALA A 42 15.48 3.78 28.22
C ALA A 42 14.79 3.17 26.98
N PRO A 43 13.55 3.59 26.68
CA PRO A 43 12.88 3.15 25.47
C PRO A 43 13.54 3.74 24.22
N SER A 44 13.46 3.02 23.10
CA SER A 44 13.99 3.51 21.83
C SER A 44 13.30 4.80 21.38
N TYR A 45 14.04 5.66 20.69
CA TYR A 45 13.49 6.89 20.12
C TYR A 45 12.26 6.66 19.23
N THR A 46 12.24 5.55 18.48
CA THR A 46 11.11 5.19 17.63
C THR A 46 9.84 4.90 18.44
N MET A 47 9.97 4.27 19.61
CA MET A 47 8.85 4.06 20.53
C MET A 47 8.36 5.39 21.12
N VAL A 48 9.27 6.24 21.59
CA VAL A 48 8.95 7.57 22.12
C VAL A 48 8.20 8.40 21.08
N LYS A 49 8.73 8.47 19.85
CA LYS A 49 8.12 9.19 18.73
C LYS A 49 6.73 8.67 18.38
N LYS A 50 6.55 7.34 18.34
CA LYS A 50 5.26 6.71 18.05
C LYS A 50 4.22 7.11 19.10
N TRP A 51 4.51 6.92 20.38
CA TRP A 51 3.57 7.19 21.46
C TRP A 51 3.32 8.67 21.68
N ALA A 52 4.34 9.52 21.52
CA ALA A 52 4.16 10.97 21.58
C ALA A 52 3.17 11.46 20.51
N ARG A 53 3.28 10.95 19.27
CA ARG A 53 2.31 11.23 18.21
C ARG A 53 0.91 10.73 18.56
N SER A 54 0.80 9.53 19.14
CA SER A 54 -0.50 9.00 19.56
C SER A 54 -1.18 9.86 20.62
N PHE A 55 -0.44 10.35 21.62
CA PHE A 55 -0.97 11.23 22.66
C PHE A 55 -1.29 12.64 22.16
N GLN A 56 -0.57 13.14 21.14
CA GLN A 56 -0.92 14.39 20.45
C GLN A 56 -2.23 14.28 19.66
N GLN A 57 -2.62 13.07 19.24
CA GLN A 57 -3.88 12.78 18.56
C GLN A 57 -5.01 12.43 19.55
N GLU A 58 -4.95 12.97 20.78
CA GLU A 58 -5.95 12.82 21.85
C GLU A 58 -6.23 11.39 22.33
N ARG A 59 -5.33 10.43 22.06
CA ARG A 59 -5.38 9.12 22.73
C ARG A 59 -5.09 9.30 24.22
N GLU A 60 -5.91 8.72 25.08
CA GLU A 60 -5.66 8.75 26.54
C GLU A 60 -5.09 7.44 27.10
N SER A 61 -5.33 6.29 26.47
CA SER A 61 -4.86 5.01 27.02
C SER A 61 -3.37 4.78 26.76
N CYS A 62 -2.65 4.31 27.80
CA CYS A 62 -1.28 3.79 27.71
C CYS A 62 -1.24 2.32 27.27
N GLU A 63 -2.38 1.64 27.20
CA GLU A 63 -2.48 0.26 26.74
C GLU A 63 -2.45 0.20 25.21
N ASP A 64 -2.00 -0.94 24.68
CA ASP A 64 -2.11 -1.20 23.24
C ASP A 64 -3.60 -1.34 22.85
N ASP A 65 -3.94 -0.92 21.63
CA ASP A 65 -5.29 -1.18 21.12
C ASP A 65 -5.54 -2.69 21.00
N PRO A 66 -6.78 -3.15 21.22
CA PRO A 66 -7.16 -4.52 20.94
C PRO A 66 -6.70 -4.91 19.54
N ARG A 67 -6.02 -6.05 19.42
CA ARG A 67 -5.58 -6.59 18.13
C ARG A 67 -6.50 -7.74 17.74
N PRO A 68 -7.64 -7.46 17.09
CA PRO A 68 -8.61 -8.49 16.72
C PRO A 68 -8.00 -9.49 15.73
N GLY A 69 -8.51 -10.73 15.75
CA GLY A 69 -8.12 -11.79 14.82
C GLY A 69 -6.90 -12.62 15.23
N ARG A 70 -6.29 -12.36 16.40
CA ARG A 70 -5.30 -13.26 17.00
C ARG A 70 -6.01 -14.24 17.93
N LEU A 71 -5.60 -15.51 17.90
CA LEU A 71 -6.14 -16.54 18.79
C LEU A 71 -5.98 -16.19 20.28
N VAL A 72 -4.96 -15.38 20.62
CA VAL A 72 -4.68 -14.91 21.98
C VAL A 72 -5.78 -13.96 22.46
N THR A 73 -6.21 -13.03 21.62
CA THR A 73 -7.29 -12.09 21.95
C THR A 73 -8.59 -12.85 22.27
N ILE A 74 -8.94 -13.84 21.45
CA ILE A 74 -10.13 -14.68 21.67
C ILE A 74 -9.95 -15.56 22.93
N ALA A 75 -8.74 -16.07 23.19
CA ALA A 75 -8.44 -16.87 24.37
C ALA A 75 -8.60 -16.06 25.66
N GLU A 76 -8.13 -14.81 25.67
CA GLU A 76 -8.26 -13.88 26.78
C GLU A 76 -9.73 -13.46 27.00
N GLU A 77 -10.46 -13.14 25.92
CA GLU A 77 -11.88 -12.78 25.98
C GLU A 77 -12.76 -13.93 26.50
N LEU A 78 -12.52 -15.16 26.04
CA LEU A 78 -13.30 -16.33 26.40
C LEU A 78 -12.73 -17.09 27.63
N GLN A 79 -11.61 -16.63 28.19
CA GLN A 79 -10.92 -17.28 29.33
C GLN A 79 -10.65 -18.77 29.10
N ILE A 80 -10.30 -19.15 27.86
CA ILE A 80 -9.96 -20.53 27.48
C ILE A 80 -8.55 -20.60 26.89
N SER A 81 -7.95 -21.78 26.91
CA SER A 81 -6.59 -21.92 26.36
C SER A 81 -6.55 -21.62 24.86
N LYS A 82 -5.47 -20.97 24.39
CA LYS A 82 -5.23 -20.70 22.96
C LYS A 82 -5.33 -21.96 22.09
N LYS A 83 -4.92 -23.11 22.63
CA LYS A 83 -5.05 -24.42 21.97
C LYS A 83 -6.52 -24.76 21.74
N ARG A 84 -7.36 -24.59 22.76
CA ARG A 84 -8.79 -24.85 22.68
C ARG A 84 -9.49 -23.93 21.66
N VAL A 85 -9.10 -22.65 21.60
CA VAL A 85 -9.59 -21.74 20.56
C VAL A 85 -9.25 -22.27 19.16
N GLY A 86 -8.01 -22.74 18.96
CA GLY A 86 -7.59 -23.35 17.70
C GLY A 86 -8.37 -24.60 17.32
N GLU A 87 -8.61 -25.50 18.29
CA GLU A 87 -9.44 -26.71 18.11
C GLU A 87 -10.87 -26.35 17.70
N ILE A 88 -11.49 -25.37 18.37
CA ILE A 88 -12.86 -24.94 18.04
C ILE A 88 -12.91 -24.38 16.61
N ILE A 89 -11.96 -23.52 16.23
CA ILE A 89 -11.91 -22.93 14.89
C ILE A 89 -11.69 -24.00 13.81
N HIS A 90 -10.76 -24.91 14.01
CA HIS A 90 -10.38 -25.89 12.98
C HIS A 90 -11.28 -27.13 12.95
N GLU A 91 -11.59 -27.73 14.09
CA GLU A 91 -12.30 -29.02 14.17
C GLU A 91 -13.81 -28.85 14.29
N HIS A 92 -14.28 -27.89 15.08
CA HIS A 92 -15.72 -27.72 15.34
C HIS A 92 -16.40 -26.73 14.37
N MET A 93 -15.69 -25.68 13.95
CA MET A 93 -16.21 -24.67 13.00
C MET A 93 -15.71 -24.90 11.56
N ASN A 94 -14.77 -25.82 11.34
CA ASN A 94 -14.16 -26.11 10.04
C ASN A 94 -13.65 -24.86 9.30
N MET A 95 -13.18 -23.87 10.05
CA MET A 95 -12.65 -22.61 9.53
C MET A 95 -11.14 -22.74 9.31
N ARG A 96 -10.64 -22.06 8.28
CA ARG A 96 -9.21 -21.99 7.98
C ARG A 96 -8.73 -20.55 7.93
N LYS A 97 -7.48 -20.34 8.33
CA LYS A 97 -6.82 -19.04 8.19
C LYS A 97 -6.64 -18.73 6.71
N ILE A 98 -7.27 -17.65 6.24
CA ILE A 98 -7.01 -17.04 4.94
C ILE A 98 -6.17 -15.78 5.13
N SER A 99 -5.19 -15.57 4.26
CA SER A 99 -4.47 -14.29 4.21
C SER A 99 -5.24 -13.33 3.30
N ALA A 100 -5.41 -12.10 3.74
CA ALA A 100 -5.95 -11.06 2.88
C ALA A 100 -5.00 -10.84 1.68
N ARG A 101 -5.55 -10.80 0.47
CA ARG A 101 -4.79 -10.39 -0.72
C ARG A 101 -4.79 -8.88 -0.82
N TRP A 102 -3.63 -8.31 -1.13
CA TRP A 102 -3.50 -6.87 -1.31
C TRP A 102 -4.36 -6.40 -2.48
N VAL A 103 -5.17 -5.35 -2.25
CA VAL A 103 -6.00 -4.71 -3.26
C VAL A 103 -5.49 -3.28 -3.44
N PRO A 104 -4.97 -2.91 -4.63
CA PRO A 104 -4.32 -1.62 -4.85
C PRO A 104 -5.18 -0.39 -4.54
N LYS A 105 -6.50 -0.50 -4.73
CA LYS A 105 -7.43 0.60 -4.52
C LYS A 105 -8.83 0.10 -4.19
N MET A 106 -9.49 0.78 -3.26
CA MET A 106 -10.92 0.62 -3.03
C MET A 106 -11.69 1.23 -4.19
N LEU A 107 -12.38 0.39 -4.97
CA LEU A 107 -13.11 0.84 -6.15
C LEU A 107 -14.45 1.46 -5.76
N THR A 108 -14.71 2.64 -6.33
CA THR A 108 -16.03 3.29 -6.22
C THR A 108 -17.09 2.49 -6.99
N PRO A 109 -18.39 2.69 -6.71
CA PRO A 109 -19.45 2.04 -7.50
C PRO A 109 -19.31 2.29 -9.00
N SER A 110 -18.95 3.51 -9.40
CA SER A 110 -18.71 3.88 -10.80
C SER A 110 -17.52 3.13 -11.40
N ASP A 111 -16.43 2.93 -10.64
CA ASP A 111 -15.28 2.14 -11.10
C ASP A 111 -15.63 0.67 -11.31
N LYS A 112 -16.46 0.11 -10.41
CA LYS A 112 -16.95 -1.27 -10.55
C LYS A 112 -17.82 -1.41 -11.80
N GLN A 113 -18.71 -0.46 -12.04
CA GLN A 113 -19.57 -0.45 -13.21
C GLN A 113 -18.76 -0.35 -14.51
N ARG A 114 -17.78 0.56 -14.56
CA ARG A 114 -16.86 0.68 -15.69
C ARG A 114 -16.06 -0.61 -15.91
N ARG A 115 -15.52 -1.23 -14.86
CA ARG A 115 -14.82 -2.53 -14.97
C ARG A 115 -15.72 -3.64 -15.49
N LEU A 116 -16.98 -3.71 -15.03
CA LEU A 116 -17.94 -4.70 -15.53
C LEU A 116 -18.28 -4.45 -17.00
N GLN A 117 -18.46 -3.19 -17.40
CA GLN A 117 -18.72 -2.82 -18.78
C GLN A 117 -17.53 -3.17 -19.67
N THR A 118 -16.32 -2.74 -19.30
CA THR A 118 -15.08 -3.10 -19.98
C THR A 118 -14.91 -4.63 -20.05
N SER A 119 -15.17 -5.36 -18.97
CA SER A 119 -15.08 -6.84 -18.99
C SER A 119 -16.09 -7.48 -19.95
N LYS A 120 -17.30 -6.93 -20.07
CA LYS A 120 -18.32 -7.41 -21.01
C LYS A 120 -17.95 -7.06 -22.46
N ASP A 121 -17.40 -5.89 -22.69
CA ASP A 121 -16.97 -5.42 -24.01
C ASP A 121 -15.74 -6.21 -24.50
N PHE A 122 -14.80 -6.49 -23.60
CA PHE A 122 -13.64 -7.38 -23.85
C PHE A 122 -14.05 -8.85 -24.03
N GLY A 123 -15.08 -9.31 -23.33
CA GLY A 123 -15.63 -10.66 -23.51
C GLY A 123 -16.33 -10.86 -24.86
N ARG A 124 -16.70 -9.77 -25.56
CA ARG A 124 -17.32 -9.80 -26.90
C ARG A 124 -16.33 -9.57 -28.04
N THR A 125 -15.21 -8.92 -27.75
CA THR A 125 -14.18 -8.62 -28.75
C THR A 125 -12.83 -8.95 -28.12
N THR A 126 -12.32 -10.14 -28.44
CA THR A 126 -10.93 -10.50 -28.13
C THR A 126 -10.03 -9.36 -28.61
N MET A 127 -9.16 -8.83 -27.74
CA MET A 127 -8.14 -7.85 -28.17
C MET A 127 -7.41 -8.44 -29.37
N ASN A 128 -7.74 -7.95 -30.56
CA ASN A 128 -7.10 -8.33 -31.80
C ASN A 128 -6.28 -7.14 -32.29
N GLY A 129 -5.27 -7.40 -33.12
CA GLY A 129 -4.41 -6.32 -33.61
C GLY A 129 -5.18 -5.23 -34.36
N GLN A 130 -6.35 -5.54 -34.93
CA GLN A 130 -7.17 -4.57 -35.66
C GLN A 130 -7.87 -3.57 -34.74
N TYR A 131 -8.43 -4.04 -33.63
CA TYR A 131 -9.03 -3.21 -32.59
C TYR A 131 -7.97 -2.25 -32.02
N TYR A 132 -6.76 -2.77 -31.83
CA TYR A 132 -5.63 -1.98 -31.36
C TYR A 132 -5.19 -0.91 -32.36
N ALA A 133 -5.07 -1.25 -33.64
CA ALA A 133 -4.80 -0.30 -34.71
C ALA A 133 -5.83 0.83 -34.77
N ASN A 134 -7.12 0.51 -34.59
CA ASN A 134 -8.19 1.51 -34.55
C ASN A 134 -8.06 2.46 -33.35
N LEU A 135 -7.67 1.94 -32.17
CA LEU A 135 -7.40 2.77 -30.99
C LEU A 135 -6.22 3.72 -31.22
N LEU A 136 -5.14 3.27 -31.86
CA LEU A 136 -3.99 4.11 -32.21
C LEU A 136 -4.41 5.26 -33.16
N ALA A 137 -5.25 4.96 -34.15
CA ALA A 137 -5.77 5.96 -35.07
C ALA A 137 -6.65 7.01 -34.37
N GLN A 138 -7.48 6.60 -33.41
CA GLN A 138 -8.29 7.52 -32.60
C GLN A 138 -7.43 8.37 -31.64
N ALA A 139 -6.37 7.79 -31.07
CA ALA A 139 -5.42 8.51 -30.22
C ALA A 139 -4.66 9.62 -31.00
N ARG A 140 -4.43 9.42 -32.30
CA ARG A 140 -3.93 10.47 -33.21
C ARG A 140 -4.99 11.55 -33.44
N GLY A 141 -6.21 11.16 -33.79
CA GLY A 141 -7.30 12.10 -34.14
C GLY A 141 -7.76 13.00 -32.99
N SER A 142 -7.56 12.59 -31.74
CA SER A 142 -7.90 13.36 -30.54
C SER A 142 -6.86 14.42 -30.15
N ARG A 143 -5.74 14.55 -30.90
CA ARG A 143 -4.68 15.54 -30.66
C ARG A 143 -4.58 16.53 -31.82
N THR A 144 -5.53 17.44 -31.93
CA THR A 144 -5.55 18.48 -32.99
C THR A 144 -4.98 19.84 -32.57
N GLU A 145 -4.26 19.96 -31.45
CA GLU A 145 -3.71 21.26 -30.99
C GLU A 145 -2.25 21.22 -30.49
N ALA A 146 -1.52 20.11 -30.62
CA ALA A 146 -0.10 20.09 -30.26
C ALA A 146 0.76 20.42 -31.48
N THR A 147 1.66 21.40 -31.35
CA THR A 147 2.65 21.75 -32.38
C THR A 147 3.48 20.52 -32.77
N TRP A 148 3.84 20.41 -34.06
CA TRP A 148 4.56 19.25 -34.64
C TRP A 148 5.85 18.86 -33.89
N GLU A 149 6.50 19.81 -33.22
CA GLU A 149 7.69 19.58 -32.39
C GLU A 149 7.44 18.68 -31.17
N VAL A 150 6.24 18.78 -30.57
CA VAL A 150 5.85 17.93 -29.43
C VAL A 150 5.58 16.51 -29.93
N ILE A 151 4.93 16.36 -31.08
CA ILE A 151 4.57 15.06 -31.68
C ILE A 151 5.83 14.25 -32.04
N ALA A 152 6.82 14.90 -32.64
CA ALA A 152 8.09 14.27 -33.03
C ALA A 152 8.94 13.78 -31.83
N ARG A 153 8.59 14.17 -30.59
CA ARG A 153 9.33 13.83 -29.36
C ARG A 153 8.59 12.90 -28.41
N VAL A 154 7.37 12.46 -28.76
CA VAL A 154 6.63 11.52 -27.91
C VAL A 154 7.17 10.11 -28.11
N LEU A 155 7.87 9.61 -27.09
CA LEU A 155 8.26 8.21 -27.00
C LEU A 155 7.05 7.35 -26.59
N PHE A 156 6.72 6.40 -27.45
CA PHE A 156 5.63 5.48 -27.20
C PHE A 156 6.17 4.23 -26.51
N SER A 157 5.84 4.06 -25.23
CA SER A 157 6.24 2.88 -24.44
C SER A 157 5.08 1.93 -24.29
N GLN A 158 5.27 0.68 -24.72
CA GLN A 158 4.28 -0.39 -24.64
C GLN A 158 4.95 -1.70 -24.20
N ASP A 159 4.14 -2.68 -23.82
CA ASP A 159 4.62 -4.03 -23.52
C ASP A 159 4.56 -4.96 -24.75
N ASN A 160 5.27 -6.09 -24.68
CA ASN A 160 5.45 -7.01 -25.81
C ASN A 160 4.26 -7.96 -26.03
N ALA A 161 3.03 -7.51 -25.77
CA ALA A 161 1.82 -8.31 -25.98
C ALA A 161 1.69 -8.70 -27.46
N SER A 162 1.16 -9.89 -27.76
CA SER A 162 0.99 -10.39 -29.14
C SER A 162 0.20 -9.42 -30.03
N VAL A 163 -0.70 -8.64 -29.42
CA VAL A 163 -1.48 -7.61 -30.10
C VAL A 163 -0.70 -6.34 -30.41
N HIS A 164 0.30 -5.97 -29.61
CA HIS A 164 1.14 -4.79 -29.83
C HIS A 164 2.24 -5.11 -30.86
N THR A 165 2.64 -6.38 -30.91
CA THR A 165 3.63 -6.92 -31.86
C THR A 165 3.02 -7.43 -33.17
N ALA A 166 1.69 -7.41 -33.32
CA ALA A 166 1.03 -7.83 -34.55
C ALA A 166 1.33 -6.87 -35.71
N ARG A 167 1.44 -7.39 -36.94
CA ARG A 167 1.78 -6.61 -38.14
C ARG A 167 0.86 -5.40 -38.36
N VAL A 168 -0.44 -5.59 -38.13
CA VAL A 168 -1.47 -4.55 -38.26
C VAL A 168 -1.29 -3.41 -37.25
N SER A 169 -0.88 -3.74 -36.03
CA SER A 169 -0.62 -2.78 -34.95
C SER A 169 0.68 -2.02 -35.20
N TRP A 170 1.72 -2.71 -35.64
CA TRP A 170 3.00 -2.12 -36.04
C TRP A 170 2.86 -1.15 -37.20
N GLN A 171 2.05 -1.49 -38.19
CA GLN A 171 1.81 -0.60 -39.33
C GLN A 171 1.07 0.66 -38.87
N ALA A 172 -0.02 0.50 -38.10
CA ALA A 172 -0.77 1.63 -37.56
C ALA A 172 0.10 2.52 -36.66
N LEU A 173 1.01 1.93 -35.87
CA LEU A 173 1.97 2.68 -35.05
C LEU A 173 2.93 3.51 -35.91
N LYS A 174 3.49 2.94 -36.98
CA LYS A 174 4.32 3.70 -37.92
C LYS A 174 3.53 4.85 -38.56
N ASP A 175 2.27 4.62 -38.90
CA ASP A 175 1.38 5.61 -39.50
C ASP A 175 0.99 6.74 -38.52
N THR A 176 1.22 6.56 -37.21
CA THR A 176 1.01 7.61 -36.21
C THR A 176 2.20 8.58 -36.07
N GLY A 177 3.40 8.19 -36.53
CA GLY A 177 4.61 9.01 -36.41
C GLY A 177 5.32 8.94 -35.04
N PHE A 178 4.92 8.03 -34.14
CA PHE A 178 5.63 7.82 -32.87
C PHE A 178 6.98 7.11 -33.07
N SER A 179 8.02 7.58 -32.39
CA SER A 179 9.30 6.86 -32.25
C SER A 179 9.23 5.87 -31.08
N GLU A 180 9.50 4.60 -31.33
CA GLU A 180 9.46 3.54 -30.32
C GLU A 180 10.82 3.33 -29.65
N THR A 181 10.84 3.17 -28.32
CA THR A 181 12.00 2.66 -27.59
C THR A 181 11.80 1.18 -27.31
N THR A 182 12.39 0.32 -28.12
CA THR A 182 12.39 -1.13 -27.91
C THR A 182 13.16 -1.47 -26.63
N THR A 183 12.50 -1.55 -25.48
CA THR A 183 13.14 -2.05 -24.26
C THR A 183 12.94 -3.56 -24.16
N LEU A 184 13.93 -4.30 -24.65
CA LEU A 184 14.09 -5.75 -24.43
C LEU A 184 14.45 -6.06 -22.97
N GLN A 185 13.60 -5.73 -21.98
CA GLN A 185 13.64 -6.33 -20.64
C GLN A 185 12.26 -6.22 -19.94
N PRO A 186 11.71 -7.31 -19.37
CA PRO A 186 10.42 -7.29 -18.66
C PRO A 186 10.42 -6.49 -17.34
N ARG A 187 11.53 -5.79 -17.04
CA ARG A 187 11.71 -4.95 -15.85
C ARG A 187 11.61 -3.44 -16.11
N SER A 188 11.57 -2.99 -17.37
CA SER A 188 11.66 -1.57 -17.71
C SER A 188 10.42 -0.97 -18.37
N SER A 189 9.30 -1.69 -18.48
CA SER A 189 8.06 -1.09 -18.96
C SER A 189 7.54 -0.08 -17.94
N SER A 190 7.78 1.21 -18.17
CA SER A 190 7.34 2.33 -17.31
C SER A 190 5.83 2.33 -17.02
N GLN A 191 5.02 1.59 -17.80
CA GLN A 191 3.59 1.42 -17.56
C GLN A 191 3.21 0.39 -16.48
N ARG A 192 4.14 -0.46 -15.99
CA ARG A 192 3.84 -1.34 -14.84
C ARG A 192 4.15 -0.71 -13.48
N PHE A 193 4.87 0.41 -13.44
CA PHE A 193 5.35 1.00 -12.19
C PHE A 193 5.00 2.47 -11.94
N PHE A 194 4.51 3.24 -12.92
CA PHE A 194 4.11 4.63 -12.67
C PHE A 194 2.88 5.04 -13.48
N LEU A 195 1.72 5.11 -12.82
CA LEU A 195 0.65 6.12 -12.97
C LEU A 195 -0.64 5.63 -12.27
N PHE A 196 -0.67 5.76 -10.94
CA PHE A 196 -1.89 6.14 -10.24
C PHE A 196 -1.53 7.37 -9.40
N PRO A 197 -2.16 8.53 -9.63
CA PRO A 197 -1.90 9.71 -8.81
C PRO A 197 -2.33 9.44 -7.37
N ILE A 198 -1.52 9.96 -6.43
CA ILE A 198 -1.81 10.01 -4.99
C ILE A 198 -2.96 10.98 -4.76
#